data_AF-A0A1B6HHI2-F1
#
_entry.id   AF-A0A1B6HHI2-F1
#
_cell.length_a   1.000
_cell.length_b   1.000
_cell.length_c   1.000
_cell.angle_alpha   90.00
_cell.angle_beta   90.00
_cell.angle_gamma   90.00
#
_symmetry.space_group_name_H-M   'P 1'
#
loop_
_entity.id
_entity.type
_entity.pdbx_description
1 polymer ?
#
loop_
_entity_poly.entity_id
_entity_poly.type
_entity_poly.pdbx_seq_one_letter_code
_entity_poly.pdbx_strand_id
1 'polypeptide(L)'
;PSLTAGIFSISNTGGRVAPGSSFTLSVECNVETEEDYSQVIVIKLLDHPWNKKKGTHITLTAAAFLPSVNFDNLDYIFQEALPVSTEDFVRDGEPHILFHQEQKILRFNDVCVGSEASLSMHLHLRNMGLVNCEVTVTSTHTTPQSAFIFEPSKFSIMSQSEFCFRISFVPTQIGTFTEELQLFC
;
A
#
# COMPACT_ATOMS: atom_id res chain seq x y z
N PRO A 1 30.64 3.73 -19.22
CA PRO A 1 31.20 3.47 -17.87
C PRO A 1 30.14 3.84 -16.82
N SER A 2 30.04 3.06 -15.74
CA SER A 2 29.12 3.29 -14.63
C SER A 2 29.90 3.40 -13.32
N LEU A 3 29.36 4.17 -12.38
CA LEU A 3 29.89 4.35 -11.03
C LEU A 3 28.73 4.16 -10.05
N THR A 4 28.94 3.34 -9.02
CA THR A 4 28.00 3.21 -7.92
C THR A 4 28.54 3.98 -6.72
N ALA A 5 27.69 4.79 -6.10
CA ALA A 5 28.00 5.56 -4.91
C ALA A 5 26.84 5.42 -3.91
N GLY A 6 26.99 4.47 -2.98
CA GLY A 6 25.87 4.04 -2.14
C GLY A 6 24.72 3.47 -2.99
N ILE A 7 23.51 3.95 -2.75
CA ILE A 7 22.28 3.58 -3.48
C ILE A 7 22.15 4.23 -4.87
N PHE A 8 23.08 5.12 -5.23
CA PHE A 8 23.04 5.83 -6.50
C PHE A 8 23.91 5.12 -7.54
N SER A 9 23.30 4.77 -8.66
CA SER A 9 23.96 4.25 -9.85
C SER A 9 24.06 5.35 -10.90
N ILE A 10 25.28 5.69 -11.29
CA ILE A 10 25.56 6.79 -12.21
C ILE A 10 26.11 6.18 -13.50
N SER A 11 25.46 6.46 -14.62
CA SER A 11 25.92 6.03 -15.94
C SER A 11 26.41 7.22 -16.76
N ASN A 12 27.16 6.90 -17.82
CA ASN A 12 27.83 7.88 -18.68
C ASN A 12 28.86 8.76 -17.92
N THR A 13 29.64 8.17 -17.00
CA THR A 13 30.49 8.90 -16.03
C THR A 13 31.69 9.64 -16.61
N GLY A 14 31.86 9.68 -17.94
CA GLY A 14 32.92 10.43 -18.59
C GLY A 14 32.75 10.49 -20.10
N GLY A 15 33.18 11.61 -20.68
CA GLY A 15 33.10 11.88 -22.11
C GLY A 15 33.73 13.23 -22.45
N ARG A 16 33.78 13.56 -23.73
CA ARG A 16 34.21 14.88 -24.21
C ARG A 16 33.00 15.75 -24.49
N VAL A 17 33.09 17.02 -24.13
CA VAL A 17 32.07 18.03 -24.44
C VAL A 17 32.65 18.97 -25.48
N ALA A 18 32.10 18.94 -26.68
CA ALA A 18 32.50 19.86 -27.74
C ALA A 18 31.92 21.28 -27.48
N PRO A 19 32.51 22.35 -28.03
CA PRO A 19 31.94 23.68 -27.94
C PRO A 19 30.50 23.72 -28.44
N GLY A 20 29.61 24.34 -27.67
CA GLY A 20 28.18 24.43 -28.00
C GLY A 20 27.37 23.15 -27.78
N SER A 21 27.98 22.08 -27.24
CA SER A 21 27.29 20.83 -26.89
C SER A 21 27.14 20.66 -25.37
N SER A 22 26.29 19.72 -24.97
CA SER A 22 26.09 19.32 -23.57
C SER A 22 26.44 17.84 -23.38
N PHE A 23 26.71 17.47 -22.14
CA PHE A 23 26.94 16.09 -21.73
C PHE A 23 26.06 15.78 -20.53
N THR A 24 25.27 14.71 -20.62
CA THR A 24 24.30 14.33 -19.60
C THR A 24 24.78 13.10 -18.86
N LEU A 25 24.84 13.20 -17.54
CA LEU A 25 24.99 12.07 -16.62
C LEU A 25 23.59 11.57 -16.26
N SER A 26 23.38 10.26 -16.26
CA SER A 26 22.14 9.68 -15.74
C SER A 26 22.40 9.12 -14.36
N VAL A 27 21.54 9.45 -13.41
CA VAL A 27 21.61 9.00 -12.02
C VAL A 27 20.33 8.23 -11.70
N GLU A 28 20.48 7.00 -11.30
CA GLU A 28 19.39 6.12 -10.85
C GLU A 28 19.57 5.88 -9.34
N CYS A 29 18.46 5.84 -8.63
CA CYS A 29 18.40 5.67 -7.18
C CYS A 29 17.62 4.39 -6.89
N ASN A 30 18.25 3.39 -6.28
CA ASN A 30 17.61 2.13 -5.94
C ASN A 30 17.70 1.91 -4.44
N VAL A 31 16.54 1.85 -3.77
CA VAL A 31 16.42 1.78 -2.32
C VAL A 31 15.55 0.61 -1.92
N GLU A 32 15.97 -0.11 -0.87
CA GLU A 32 15.23 -1.26 -0.32
C GLU A 32 14.76 -1.00 1.12
N THR A 33 15.29 0.03 1.78
CA THR A 33 14.97 0.38 3.18
C THR A 33 14.57 1.83 3.33
N GLU A 34 13.67 2.09 4.29
CA GLU A 34 13.19 3.43 4.66
C GLU A 34 14.26 4.20 5.43
N GLU A 35 15.04 5.01 4.70
CA GLU A 35 16.11 5.83 5.23
C GLU A 35 16.32 7.10 4.39
N ASP A 36 17.01 8.08 4.99
CA ASP A 36 17.56 9.23 4.28
C ASP A 36 18.98 8.93 3.83
N TYR A 37 19.24 9.13 2.54
CA TYR A 37 20.53 8.85 1.91
C TYR A 37 21.20 10.15 1.46
N SER A 38 22.50 10.25 1.70
CA SER A 38 23.32 11.37 1.24
C SER A 38 24.67 10.88 0.75
N GLN A 39 25.02 11.24 -0.49
CA GLN A 39 26.27 10.84 -1.11
C GLN A 39 26.89 12.01 -1.88
N VAL A 40 28.20 12.21 -1.71
CA VAL A 40 28.92 13.24 -2.47
C VAL A 40 29.62 12.59 -3.67
N ILE A 41 29.43 13.20 -4.83
CA ILE A 41 30.18 12.89 -6.06
C ILE A 41 31.05 14.08 -6.45
N VAL A 42 32.12 13.81 -7.20
CA VAL A 42 33.07 14.85 -7.61
C VAL A 42 33.22 14.85 -9.11
N ILE A 43 32.83 15.95 -9.75
CA ILE A 43 33.02 16.17 -11.18
C ILE A 43 34.37 16.85 -11.41
N LYS A 44 35.20 16.26 -12.28
CA LYS A 44 36.53 16.78 -12.64
C LYS A 44 36.56 17.13 -14.12
N LEU A 45 37.03 18.34 -14.44
CA LEU A 45 37.29 18.79 -15.81
C LEU A 45 38.78 18.66 -16.10
N LEU A 46 39.15 17.67 -16.90
CA LEU A 46 40.55 17.32 -17.15
C LEU A 46 41.26 18.34 -18.05
N ASP A 47 40.55 18.92 -19.01
CA ASP A 47 41.13 19.78 -20.07
C ASP A 47 41.03 21.29 -19.75
N HIS A 48 40.56 21.67 -18.57
CA HIS A 48 40.36 23.08 -18.20
C HIS A 48 41.50 23.60 -17.29
N PRO A 49 42.02 24.83 -17.44
CA PRO A 49 43.11 25.38 -16.60
C PRO A 49 42.78 25.48 -15.08
N TRP A 50 41.52 25.27 -14.69
CA TRP A 50 41.10 25.11 -13.29
C TRP A 50 41.25 23.68 -12.74
N ASN A 51 41.84 22.75 -13.50
CA ASN A 51 42.19 21.37 -13.10
C ASN A 51 43.09 21.30 -11.83
N LYS A 52 43.61 22.44 -11.35
CA LYS A 52 44.26 22.52 -10.02
C LYS A 52 43.29 22.55 -8.83
N LYS A 53 41.98 22.75 -9.04
CA LYS A 53 40.96 22.69 -7.98
C LYS A 53 40.44 21.25 -7.87
N LYS A 54 40.13 20.78 -6.66
CA LYS A 54 39.76 19.39 -6.27
C LYS A 54 38.50 18.80 -6.96
N GLY A 55 38.05 19.35 -8.08
CA GLY A 55 36.75 19.07 -8.71
C GLY A 55 35.61 19.82 -8.01
N THR A 56 34.44 19.80 -8.65
CA THR A 56 33.21 20.32 -8.07
C THR A 56 32.51 19.20 -7.33
N HIS A 57 32.22 19.40 -6.05
CA HIS A 57 31.50 18.45 -5.23
C HIS A 57 30.01 18.69 -5.41
N ILE A 58 29.26 17.63 -5.72
CA ILE A 58 27.82 17.65 -5.83
C ILE A 58 27.28 16.63 -4.83
N THR A 59 26.36 17.07 -3.98
CA THR A 59 25.69 16.19 -3.03
C THR A 59 24.41 15.66 -3.66
N LEU A 60 24.27 14.34 -3.69
CA LEU A 60 23.05 13.62 -4.03
C LEU A 60 22.33 13.28 -2.73
N THR A 61 21.04 13.60 -2.64
CA THR A 61 20.20 13.27 -1.50
C THR A 61 18.93 12.58 -1.96
N ALA A 62 18.50 11.55 -1.25
CA ALA A 62 17.23 10.87 -1.48
C ALA A 62 16.62 10.47 -0.13
N ALA A 63 15.29 10.48 -0.04
CA ALA A 63 14.54 9.95 1.09
C ALA A 63 13.68 8.79 0.57
N ALA A 64 13.80 7.63 1.20
CA ALA A 64 13.01 6.45 0.87
C ALA A 64 11.95 6.22 1.95
N PHE A 65 10.74 5.86 1.54
CA PHE A 65 9.62 5.57 2.44
C PHE A 65 8.95 4.27 2.00
N LEU A 66 8.52 3.45 2.95
CA LEU A 66 7.71 2.27 2.67
C LEU A 66 6.21 2.61 2.73
N PRO A 67 5.38 1.93 1.93
CA PRO A 67 3.93 2.03 2.08
C PRO A 67 3.49 1.57 3.47
N SER A 68 2.59 2.32 4.11
CA SER A 68 2.15 2.02 5.48
C SER A 68 0.66 2.28 5.66
N VAL A 69 -0.14 1.22 5.56
CA VAL A 69 -1.56 1.24 5.93
C VAL A 69 -1.72 0.88 7.40
N ASN A 70 -2.50 1.68 8.14
CA ASN A 70 -2.76 1.45 9.55
C ASN A 70 -3.85 0.39 9.74
N PHE A 71 -3.49 -0.76 10.33
CA PHE A 71 -4.40 -1.85 10.66
C PHE A 71 -4.69 -1.99 12.17
N ASP A 72 -4.14 -1.10 13.00
CA ASP A 72 -4.25 -1.19 14.46
C ASP A 72 -5.56 -0.59 14.98
N ASN A 73 -6.12 0.40 14.27
CA ASN A 73 -7.38 1.03 14.65
C ASN A 73 -8.59 0.28 14.07
N LEU A 74 -8.96 -0.83 14.71
CA LEU A 74 -10.08 -1.68 14.29
C LEU A 74 -11.43 -0.94 14.36
N ASP A 75 -11.62 -0.03 15.31
CA ASP A 75 -12.86 0.75 15.43
C ASP A 75 -13.08 1.66 14.22
N TYR A 76 -12.01 2.23 13.67
CA TYR A 76 -12.07 3.00 12.43
C TYR A 76 -12.35 2.10 11.22
N ILE A 77 -11.67 0.95 11.12
CA ILE A 77 -11.81 0.04 9.97
C ILE A 77 -13.23 -0.51 9.86
N PHE A 78 -13.80 -0.95 10.98
CA PHE A 78 -15.10 -1.61 11.05
C PHE A 78 -16.20 -0.70 11.63
N GLN A 79 -16.08 0.62 11.45
CA GLN A 79 -17.01 1.60 12.03
C GLN A 79 -18.48 1.43 11.60
N GLU A 80 -18.75 0.72 10.50
CA GLU A 80 -20.10 0.41 10.03
C GLU A 80 -20.69 -0.86 10.69
N ALA A 81 -19.85 -1.69 11.33
CA ALA A 81 -20.28 -2.90 12.00
C ALA A 81 -20.85 -2.59 13.40
N LEU A 82 -21.86 -3.34 13.80
CA LEU A 82 -22.36 -3.30 15.16
C LEU A 82 -21.36 -3.97 16.11
N PRO A 83 -21.09 -3.42 17.31
CA PRO A 83 -20.29 -4.11 18.31
C PRO A 83 -20.97 -5.40 18.76
N VAL A 84 -20.19 -6.45 19.05
CA VAL A 84 -20.74 -7.74 19.53
C VAL A 84 -21.61 -7.58 20.78
N SER A 85 -21.36 -6.58 21.63
CA SER A 85 -22.18 -6.27 22.81
C SER A 85 -23.62 -5.85 22.49
N THR A 86 -23.92 -5.58 21.21
CA THR A 86 -25.27 -5.23 20.76
C THR A 86 -26.08 -6.42 20.23
N GLU A 87 -25.48 -7.62 20.16
CA GLU A 87 -26.12 -8.83 19.59
C GLU A 87 -27.47 -9.14 20.25
N ASP A 88 -27.57 -9.05 21.58
CA ASP A 88 -28.82 -9.28 22.35
C ASP A 88 -29.95 -8.28 22.04
N PHE A 89 -29.64 -7.15 21.39
CA PHE A 89 -30.61 -6.10 21.06
C PHE A 89 -31.08 -6.14 19.61
N VAL A 90 -30.44 -6.97 18.78
CA VAL A 90 -30.84 -7.16 17.38
C VAL A 90 -31.97 -8.18 17.34
N ARG A 91 -32.97 -7.94 16.49
CA ARG A 91 -34.11 -8.85 16.34
C ARG A 91 -33.68 -10.07 15.54
N ASP A 92 -34.00 -11.25 16.04
CA ASP A 92 -33.80 -12.52 15.31
C ASP A 92 -34.38 -12.43 13.90
N GLY A 93 -33.56 -12.76 12.90
CA GLY A 93 -33.95 -12.78 11.50
C GLY A 93 -33.84 -11.44 10.77
N GLU A 94 -33.42 -10.35 11.44
CA GLU A 94 -33.03 -9.11 10.76
C GLU A 94 -31.55 -9.20 10.32
N PRO A 95 -31.21 -9.14 9.02
CA PRO A 95 -29.83 -9.23 8.56
C PRO A 95 -28.98 -8.09 9.12
N HIS A 96 -27.86 -8.42 9.74
CA HIS A 96 -26.98 -7.44 10.39
C HIS A 96 -25.53 -7.92 10.41
N ILE A 97 -24.60 -6.98 10.63
CA ILE A 97 -23.17 -7.31 10.66
C ILE A 97 -22.57 -6.89 11.99
N LEU A 98 -21.91 -7.84 12.66
CA LEU A 98 -21.24 -7.63 13.94
C LEU A 98 -19.73 -7.70 13.78
N PHE A 99 -19.02 -6.92 14.57
CA PHE A 99 -17.57 -7.05 14.71
C PHE A 99 -17.17 -7.41 16.14
N HIS A 100 -16.43 -8.50 16.27
CA HIS A 100 -15.84 -8.96 17.52
C HIS A 100 -14.37 -8.53 17.57
N GLN A 101 -14.10 -7.37 18.16
CA GLN A 101 -12.79 -6.73 18.16
C GLN A 101 -11.66 -7.61 18.73
N GLU A 102 -11.89 -8.26 19.87
CA GLU A 102 -10.87 -9.12 20.51
C GLU A 102 -10.48 -10.33 19.67
N GLN A 103 -11.47 -10.95 18.98
CA GLN A 103 -11.26 -12.12 18.14
C GLN A 103 -10.92 -11.73 16.68
N LYS A 104 -11.06 -10.45 16.33
CA LYS A 104 -10.97 -9.92 14.97
C LYS A 104 -11.90 -10.63 13.97
N ILE A 105 -13.15 -10.90 14.40
CA ILE A 105 -14.15 -11.60 13.59
C ILE A 105 -15.22 -10.63 13.13
N LEU A 106 -15.46 -10.59 11.81
CA LEU A 106 -16.58 -9.89 11.19
C LEU A 106 -17.67 -10.91 10.84
N ARG A 107 -18.85 -10.81 11.47
CA ARG A 107 -19.94 -11.80 11.34
C ARG A 107 -21.14 -11.19 10.64
N PHE A 108 -21.52 -11.78 9.51
CA PHE A 108 -22.75 -11.46 8.77
C PHE A 108 -23.84 -12.43 9.22
N ASN A 109 -24.85 -11.92 9.91
CA ASN A 109 -25.92 -12.73 10.49
C ASN A 109 -27.21 -12.67 9.65
N ASP A 110 -27.99 -13.74 9.75
CA ASP A 110 -29.36 -13.85 9.23
C ASP A 110 -29.54 -13.49 7.75
N VAL A 111 -28.52 -13.75 6.94
CA VAL A 111 -28.55 -13.46 5.49
C VAL A 111 -29.27 -14.56 4.72
N CYS A 112 -30.35 -14.17 4.04
CA CYS A 112 -31.12 -15.07 3.18
C CYS A 112 -30.32 -15.52 1.95
N VAL A 113 -30.24 -16.83 1.74
CA VAL A 113 -29.60 -17.44 0.58
C VAL A 113 -30.33 -17.04 -0.71
N GLY A 114 -29.58 -16.61 -1.72
CA GLY A 114 -30.13 -16.21 -3.02
C GLY A 114 -30.96 -14.92 -3.01
N SER A 115 -30.94 -14.16 -1.91
CA SER A 115 -31.51 -12.81 -1.85
C SER A 115 -30.80 -11.88 -2.85
N GLU A 116 -31.55 -11.03 -3.56
CA GLU A 116 -30.98 -9.95 -4.38
C GLU A 116 -30.31 -8.88 -3.51
N ALA A 117 -30.75 -8.73 -2.26
CA ALA A 117 -30.11 -7.87 -1.28
C ALA A 117 -28.94 -8.63 -0.63
N SER A 118 -27.72 -8.35 -1.09
CA SER A 118 -26.49 -8.74 -0.38
C SER A 118 -26.33 -7.88 0.88
N LEU A 119 -26.01 -8.52 2.01
CA LEU A 119 -25.62 -7.76 3.19
C LEU A 119 -24.17 -7.29 3.00
N SER A 120 -23.95 -5.98 3.11
CA SER A 120 -22.66 -5.36 2.78
C SER A 120 -22.30 -4.21 3.70
N MET A 121 -21.01 -3.94 3.84
CA MET A 121 -20.47 -2.76 4.50
C MET A 121 -19.20 -2.28 3.79
N HIS A 122 -18.73 -1.09 4.14
CA HIS A 122 -17.40 -0.63 3.77
C HIS A 122 -16.41 -0.81 4.91
N LEU A 123 -15.22 -1.29 4.56
CA LEU A 123 -14.05 -1.28 5.43
C LEU A 123 -13.22 -0.05 5.09
N HIS A 124 -12.85 0.71 6.11
CA HIS A 124 -12.13 1.97 5.97
C HIS A 124 -10.63 1.76 6.24
N LEU A 125 -9.80 2.08 5.26
CA LEU A 125 -8.35 1.97 5.35
C LEU A 125 -7.71 3.34 5.25
N ARG A 126 -6.66 3.57 6.03
CA ARG A 126 -5.90 4.82 6.03
C ARG A 126 -4.43 4.56 5.79
N ASN A 127 -3.89 5.19 4.76
CA ASN A 127 -2.45 5.21 4.50
C ASN A 127 -1.83 6.36 5.30
N MET A 128 -1.09 6.01 6.35
CA MET A 128 -0.35 6.97 7.16
C MET A 128 1.08 7.18 6.64
N GLY A 129 1.48 6.45 5.60
CA GLY A 129 2.77 6.57 4.94
C GLY A 129 2.87 7.83 4.07
N LEU A 130 4.10 8.12 3.65
CA LEU A 130 4.42 9.26 2.79
C LEU A 130 4.39 8.93 1.30
N VAL A 131 4.23 7.66 0.95
CA VAL A 131 4.10 7.16 -0.43
C VAL A 131 2.73 6.50 -0.63
N ASN A 132 2.29 6.43 -1.88
CA ASN A 132 1.07 5.70 -2.23
C ASN A 132 1.24 4.21 -1.91
N CYS A 133 0.14 3.57 -1.54
CA CYS A 133 0.10 2.15 -1.21
C CYS A 133 -0.86 1.43 -2.14
N GLU A 134 -0.36 0.47 -2.92
CA GLU A 134 -1.21 -0.45 -3.67
C GLU A 134 -1.69 -1.54 -2.71
N VAL A 135 -2.99 -1.77 -2.63
CA VAL A 135 -3.59 -2.77 -1.75
C VAL A 135 -4.31 -3.81 -2.58
N THR A 136 -4.06 -5.08 -2.29
CA THR A 136 -4.82 -6.22 -2.83
C THR A 136 -5.56 -6.93 -1.71
N VAL A 137 -6.87 -7.09 -1.91
CA VAL A 137 -7.80 -7.78 -1.00
C VAL A 137 -8.05 -9.19 -1.52
N THR A 138 -7.85 -10.17 -0.65
CA THR A 138 -8.11 -11.58 -0.94
C THR A 138 -8.71 -12.28 0.28
N SER A 139 -9.23 -13.48 0.08
CA SER A 139 -9.60 -14.36 1.18
C SER A 139 -9.10 -15.78 0.99
N THR A 140 -8.70 -16.42 2.08
CA THR A 140 -8.50 -17.88 2.09
C THR A 140 -9.80 -18.55 2.51
N HIS A 141 -10.20 -19.56 1.74
CA HIS A 141 -11.46 -20.27 1.93
C HIS A 141 -11.31 -21.74 1.51
N THR A 142 -12.09 -22.61 2.14
CA THR A 142 -12.04 -24.06 1.89
C THR A 142 -13.00 -24.51 0.79
N THR A 143 -13.88 -23.63 0.35
CA THR A 143 -14.86 -23.88 -0.71
C THR A 143 -14.25 -23.61 -2.09
N PRO A 144 -14.86 -24.12 -3.19
CA PRO A 144 -14.38 -23.82 -4.55
C PRO A 144 -14.51 -22.34 -4.95
N GLN A 145 -15.39 -21.60 -4.27
CA GLN A 145 -15.65 -20.19 -4.51
C GLN A 145 -15.93 -19.50 -3.18
N SER A 146 -15.45 -18.28 -3.04
CA SER A 146 -15.73 -17.42 -1.88
C SER A 146 -17.20 -17.03 -1.84
N ALA A 147 -17.76 -17.00 -0.63
CA ALA A 147 -19.10 -16.46 -0.37
C ALA A 147 -19.07 -14.94 -0.13
N PHE A 148 -17.89 -14.33 -0.10
CA PHE A 148 -17.68 -12.90 0.09
C PHE A 148 -17.17 -12.25 -1.20
N ILE A 149 -17.63 -11.03 -1.46
CA ILE A 149 -17.22 -10.22 -2.60
C ILE A 149 -16.54 -8.96 -2.06
N PHE A 150 -15.36 -8.65 -2.60
CA PHE A 150 -14.56 -7.47 -2.24
C PHE A 150 -14.49 -6.51 -3.42
N GLU A 151 -15.00 -5.29 -3.25
CA GLU A 151 -15.10 -4.31 -4.34
C GLU A 151 -14.61 -2.91 -3.93
N PRO A 152 -13.55 -2.39 -4.58
CA PRO A 152 -12.63 -3.12 -5.46
C PRO A 152 -11.72 -4.09 -4.68
N SER A 153 -11.26 -5.17 -5.34
CA SER A 153 -10.28 -6.10 -4.76
C SER A 153 -8.82 -5.65 -4.95
N LYS A 154 -8.58 -4.63 -5.77
CA LYS A 154 -7.27 -3.98 -5.97
C LYS A 154 -7.45 -2.48 -6.11
N PHE A 155 -6.68 -1.70 -5.36
CA PHE A 155 -6.79 -0.24 -5.36
C PHE A 155 -5.52 0.42 -4.81
N SER A 156 -5.39 1.72 -5.06
CA SER A 156 -4.28 2.55 -4.56
C SER A 156 -4.81 3.52 -3.51
N ILE A 157 -4.18 3.54 -2.33
CA ILE A 157 -4.43 4.56 -1.30
C ILE A 157 -3.31 5.58 -1.38
N MET A 158 -3.66 6.81 -1.74
CA MET A 158 -2.70 7.92 -1.81
C MET A 158 -2.02 8.16 -0.46
N SER A 159 -0.80 8.69 -0.50
CA SER A 159 -0.08 9.18 0.69
C SER A 159 -0.97 10.04 1.58
N GLN A 160 -0.97 9.78 2.90
CA GLN A 160 -1.75 10.51 3.90
C GLN A 160 -3.27 10.58 3.60
N SER A 161 -3.81 9.58 2.89
CA SER A 161 -5.21 9.54 2.47
C SER A 161 -5.94 8.31 3.00
N GLU A 162 -7.27 8.33 2.86
CA GLU A 162 -8.18 7.26 3.22
C GLU A 162 -8.82 6.65 1.97
N PHE A 163 -9.16 5.38 2.03
CA PHE A 163 -9.91 4.66 1.01
C PHE A 163 -10.84 3.65 1.67
N CYS A 164 -12.03 3.48 1.13
CA CYS A 164 -12.96 2.45 1.60
C CYS A 164 -13.29 1.48 0.46
N PHE A 165 -13.32 0.19 0.78
CA PHE A 165 -13.77 -0.85 -0.14
C PHE A 165 -14.94 -1.60 0.48
N ARG A 166 -15.82 -2.12 -0.37
CA ARG A 166 -17.02 -2.82 0.05
C ARG A 166 -16.73 -4.30 0.22
N ILE A 167 -17.22 -4.87 1.32
CA ILE A 167 -17.36 -6.30 1.51
C ILE A 167 -18.85 -6.65 1.47
N SER A 168 -19.21 -7.67 0.69
CA SER A 168 -20.57 -8.19 0.60
C SER A 168 -20.58 -9.69 0.89
N PHE A 169 -21.51 -10.16 1.71
CA PHE A 169 -21.79 -11.59 1.86
C PHE A 169 -22.94 -12.00 0.93
N VAL A 170 -22.67 -12.93 0.00
CA VAL A 170 -23.61 -13.36 -1.04
C VAL A 170 -23.68 -14.89 -1.06
N PRO A 171 -24.31 -15.50 -0.04
CA PRO A 171 -24.40 -16.96 0.04
C PRO A 171 -25.32 -17.51 -1.07
N THR A 172 -24.80 -18.48 -1.82
CA THR A 172 -25.55 -19.21 -2.86
C THR A 172 -26.09 -20.55 -2.35
N GLN A 173 -25.68 -20.98 -1.16
CA GLN A 173 -26.09 -22.22 -0.51
C GLN A 173 -26.33 -21.99 0.98
N ILE A 174 -27.18 -22.84 1.58
CA ILE A 174 -27.43 -22.82 3.03
C ILE A 174 -26.22 -23.40 3.76
N GLY A 175 -25.72 -22.68 4.77
CA GLY A 175 -24.63 -23.15 5.61
C GLY A 175 -23.90 -22.03 6.34
N THR A 176 -22.84 -22.40 7.04
CA THR A 176 -21.91 -21.47 7.66
C THR A 176 -20.68 -21.34 6.77
N PHE A 177 -20.29 -20.10 6.47
CA PHE A 177 -19.12 -19.78 5.67
C PHE A 177 -18.11 -19.07 6.56
N THR A 178 -16.84 -19.44 6.46
CA THR A 178 -15.75 -18.84 7.22
C THR A 178 -14.57 -18.69 6.30
N GLU A 179 -14.07 -17.46 6.21
CA GLU A 179 -12.95 -17.10 5.35
C GLU A 179 -12.03 -16.14 6.10
N GLU A 180 -10.74 -16.20 5.82
CA GLU A 180 -9.76 -15.28 6.38
C GLU A 180 -9.52 -14.13 5.40
N LEU A 181 -9.88 -12.91 5.79
CA LEU A 181 -9.61 -11.71 5.00
C LEU A 181 -8.12 -11.35 5.05
N GLN A 182 -7.50 -11.18 3.89
CA GLN A 182 -6.08 -10.84 3.76
C GLN A 182 -5.91 -9.58 2.91
N LEU A 183 -5.12 -8.65 3.43
CA LEU A 183 -4.77 -7.38 2.81
C LEU A 183 -3.25 -7.34 2.58
N PHE A 184 -2.84 -7.20 1.33
CA PHE A 184 -1.42 -7.13 0.94
C PHE A 184 -1.09 -5.73 0.41
N CYS A 185 0.04 -5.18 0.85
CA CYS A 185 0.59 -3.88 0.45
C CYS A 185 1.94 -4.08 -0.25
#